data_AF-A0A3D2NLS8-F1
#
_entry.id   AF-A0A3D2NLS8-F1
#
_cell.length_a   1.000
_cell.length_b   1.000
_cell.length_c   1.000
_cell.angle_alpha   90.00
_cell.angle_beta   90.00
_cell.angle_gamma   90.00
#
_symmetry.space_group_name_H-M   'P 1'
#
loop_
_entity.id
_entity.type
_entity.pdbx_description
1 polymer ?
#
loop_
_entity_poly.entity_id
_entity_poly.type
_entity_poly.pdbx_seq_one_letter_code
_entity_poly.pdbx_strand_id
1 'polypeptide(L)' 'MVPHLTTALNGPLLDLERRFLSAMPTIEHWFRSQWQENAVPFYASVDLRNSGFKLAPVDTNLFPG' A
#
# COMPACT_ATOMS: atom_id res chain seq x y z
N MET A 1 -21.48 7.94 6.07
CA MET A 1 -20.99 8.48 4.78
C MET A 1 -19.51 8.16 4.71
N VAL A 2 -18.99 7.69 3.56
CA VAL A 2 -17.58 7.35 3.37
C VAL A 2 -16.98 8.14 2.20
N PRO A 3 -15.65 8.34 2.13
CA PRO A 3 -15.02 8.99 1.00
C PRO A 3 -15.16 8.20 -0.31
N HIS A 4 -15.38 8.90 -1.41
CA HIS A 4 -15.40 8.32 -2.76
C HIS A 4 -14.48 9.10 -3.69
N LEU A 5 -13.86 8.41 -4.64
CA LEU A 5 -13.08 9.06 -5.70
C LEU A 5 -14.03 9.85 -6.61
N THR A 6 -13.71 11.11 -6.86
CA THR A 6 -14.45 11.98 -7.79
C THR A 6 -13.87 11.94 -9.21
N THR A 7 -12.91 11.03 -9.47
CA THR A 7 -12.30 10.82 -10.78
C THR A 7 -12.87 9.58 -11.46
N ALA A 8 -13.07 9.65 -12.78
CA ALA A 8 -13.40 8.49 -13.60
C ALA A 8 -12.15 7.68 -13.99
N LEU A 9 -10.94 8.24 -13.84
CA LEU A 9 -9.70 7.59 -14.21
C LEU A 9 -9.25 6.65 -13.08
N ASN A 10 -9.64 5.38 -13.17
CA ASN A 10 -9.29 4.33 -12.19
C ASN A 10 -8.57 3.13 -12.81
N GLY A 11 -8.29 3.13 -14.12
CA GLY A 11 -7.65 2.01 -14.82
C GLY A 11 -6.34 1.54 -14.16
N PRO A 12 -5.36 2.43 -13.92
CA PRO A 12 -4.11 2.04 -13.26
C PRO A 12 -4.30 1.52 -11.83
N LEU A 13 -5.26 2.07 -11.08
CA LEU A 13 -5.61 1.56 -9.75
C LEU A 13 -6.17 0.13 -9.82
N LEU A 14 -7.12 -0.13 -10.72
CA LEU A 14 -7.70 -1.46 -10.91
C LEU A 14 -6.65 -2.48 -11.38
N ASP A 15 -5.72 -2.07 -12.24
CA ASP A 15 -4.62 -2.95 -12.69
C ASP A 15 -3.64 -3.25 -11.57
N LEU A 16 -3.35 -2.28 -10.69
CA LEU A 16 -2.56 -2.48 -9.49
C LEU A 16 -3.25 -3.49 -8.55
N GLU A 17 -4.53 -3.30 -8.27
CA GLU A 17 -5.33 -4.20 -7.42
C GLU A 17 -5.35 -5.62 -7.97
N ARG A 18 -5.59 -5.79 -9.27
CA ARG A 18 -5.57 -7.11 -9.93
C ARG A 18 -4.21 -7.80 -9.78
N ARG A 19 -3.11 -7.06 -9.97
CA ARG A 19 -1.76 -7.61 -9.79
C ARG A 19 -1.53 -8.06 -8.35
N PHE A 20 -1.89 -7.22 -7.38
CA PHE A 20 -1.78 -7.56 -5.95
C PHE A 20 -2.56 -8.83 -5.60
N LEU A 21 -3.83 -8.91 -6.04
CA LEU A 21 -4.68 -10.09 -5.80
C LEU A 21 -4.11 -11.35 -6.46
N SER A 22 -3.64 -11.26 -7.71
CA SER A 22 -3.06 -12.41 -8.42
C SER A 22 -1.74 -12.90 -7.81
N ALA A 23 -0.98 -12.01 -7.16
CA ALA A 23 0.35 -12.30 -6.63
C ALA A 23 0.37 -12.41 -5.10
N MET A 24 -0.78 -12.45 -4.43
CA MET A 24 -0.90 -12.35 -2.98
C MET A 24 0.01 -13.34 -2.23
N PRO A 25 0.04 -14.66 -2.52
CA PRO A 25 0.93 -15.59 -1.81
C PRO A 25 2.42 -15.25 -1.99
N THR A 26 2.80 -14.80 -3.18
CA THR A 26 4.18 -14.41 -3.51
C THR A 26 4.58 -13.14 -2.76
N ILE A 27 3.72 -12.13 -2.72
CA ILE A 27 3.95 -10.87 -1.99
C ILE A 27 4.11 -11.15 -0.48
N GLU A 28 3.23 -11.96 0.09
CA GLU A 28 3.29 -12.35 1.52
C GLU A 28 4.53 -13.17 1.85
N HIS A 29 4.93 -14.08 0.96
CA HIS A 29 6.17 -14.83 1.13
C HIS A 29 7.39 -13.91 1.08
N TRP A 30 7.43 -12.97 0.13
CA TRP A 30 8.49 -11.98 0.01
C TRP A 30 8.57 -11.10 1.26
N PHE A 31 7.45 -10.57 1.77
CA PHE A 31 7.48 -9.79 3.01
C PHE A 31 8.06 -10.59 4.19
N ARG A 32 7.66 -11.86 4.35
CA ARG A 32 8.22 -12.72 5.41
C ARG A 32 9.74 -12.89 5.30
N SER A 33 10.31 -13.02 4.10
CA SER A 33 11.76 -13.09 3.95
C SER A 33 12.42 -11.76 4.30
N GLN A 34 11.83 -10.63 3.89
CA GLN A 34 12.37 -9.31 4.23
C GLN A 34 12.40 -9.06 5.75
N TRP A 35 11.39 -9.54 6.49
CA TRP A 35 11.33 -9.40 7.95
C TRP A 35 12.26 -10.33 8.72
N GLN A 36 12.74 -11.41 8.11
CA GLN A 36 13.80 -12.22 8.71
C GLN A 36 15.16 -11.53 8.59
N GLU A 37 15.37 -10.77 7.52
CA GLU A 37 16.64 -10.09 7.22
C GLU A 37 16.72 -8.68 7.83
N ASN A 38 15.59 -8.00 8.02
CA ASN A 38 15.53 -6.61 8.45
C ASN A 38 14.70 -6.46 9.73
N ALA A 39 15.25 -5.75 10.71
CA ALA A 39 14.51 -5.35 11.89
C ALA A 39 13.39 -4.35 11.50
N VAL A 40 12.18 -4.60 11.99
CA VAL A 40 11.04 -3.69 11.79
C VAL A 40 10.92 -2.70 12.96
N PRO A 41 10.43 -1.48 12.73
CA PRO A 41 10.07 -0.57 13.81
C PRO A 41 9.04 -1.21 14.75
N PHE A 42 9.04 -0.79 16.02
CA PHE A 42 8.04 -1.25 17.00
C PHE A 42 6.60 -0.90 16.57
N TYR A 43 6.44 0.27 15.94
CA TYR A 43 5.20 0.81 15.38
C TYR A 43 5.52 1.88 14.32
N ALA A 44 4.59 2.16 13.41
CA ALA A 44 4.66 3.25 12.45
C ALA A 44 3.27 3.59 11.90
N SER A 45 3.10 4.82 11.39
CA SER A 45 2.00 5.17 10.48
C SER A 45 2.55 5.50 9.08
N VAL A 46 1.75 5.26 8.05
CA VAL A 46 2.09 5.59 6.65
C VAL A 46 0.90 6.28 6.01
N ASP A 47 1.09 7.51 5.54
CA ASP A 47 0.06 8.24 4.83
C ASP A 47 0.06 7.85 3.35
N LEU A 48 -1.11 7.53 2.81
CA LEU A 48 -1.29 7.14 1.42
C LEU A 48 -2.11 8.19 0.66
N ARG A 49 -1.80 8.39 -0.62
CA ARG A 49 -2.65 9.14 -1.56
C ARG A 49 -3.06 8.28 -2.73
N ASN A 50 -4.37 8.24 -2.99
CA ASN A 50 -4.97 7.59 -4.15
C ASN A 50 -5.53 8.64 -5.11
N SER A 51 -4.90 8.77 -6.29
CA SER A 51 -5.33 9.67 -7.36
C SER A 51 -6.06 8.97 -8.50
N GLY A 52 -6.38 7.68 -8.36
CA GLY A 52 -6.97 6.82 -9.40
C GLY A 52 -5.99 6.36 -10.48
N PHE A 53 -4.98 7.18 -10.83
CA PHE A 53 -3.87 6.79 -11.70
C PHE A 53 -2.60 6.37 -10.95
N LYS A 54 -2.51 6.67 -9.65
CA LYS A 54 -1.39 6.30 -8.78
C LYS A 54 -1.86 6.12 -7.34
N LEU A 55 -1.33 5.10 -6.68
CA LEU A 55 -1.37 4.91 -5.23
C LEU A 55 0.06 5.00 -4.72
N ALA A 56 0.34 5.89 -3.76
CA ALA A 56 1.68 6.09 -3.24
C ALA A 56 1.70 6.47 -1.76
N PRO A 57 2.71 6.02 -1.00
CA PRO A 57 3.02 6.61 0.30
C PRO A 57 3.56 8.02 0.13
N VAL A 58 3.16 8.92 1.02
CA VAL A 58 3.62 10.32 1.05
C VAL A 58 4.25 10.72 2.36
N ASP A 59 4.03 9.97 3.44
CA ASP A 59 4.68 10.13 4.73
C ASP A 59 4.84 8.78 5.45
N THR A 60 5.90 8.64 6.22
CA THR A 60 6.13 7.51 7.14
C THR A 60 6.59 8.07 8.48
N ASN A 61 5.79 7.88 9.53
CA ASN A 61 6.08 8.37 10.87
C ASN A 61 6.35 7.21 11.85
N LEU A 62 7.52 7.22 12.47
CA LEU A 62 7.94 6.24 13.48
C LEU A 62 7.46 6.59 14.91
N PHE A 63 6.81 7.75 15.08
CA PHE A 63 6.22 8.23 16.33
C PHE A 63 4.80 8.75 16.07
N PRO A 64 3.87 7.87 15.65
CA PRO A 64 2.48 8.27 15.44
C PRO A 64 1.87 8.74 16.77
N GLY A 65 1.06 9.81 16.69
CA GLY A 65 0.34 10.41 17.83
C GLY A 65 -1.04 9.83 18.05
#